data_AF-A0A3D5ZJ87-F1
#
_entry.id   AF-A0A3D5ZJ87-F1
#
_cell.length_a   1.000
_cell.length_b   1.000
_cell.length_c   1.000
_cell.angle_alpha   90.00
_cell.angle_beta   90.00
_cell.angle_gamma   90.00
#
_symmetry.space_group_name_H-M   'P 1'
#
loop_
_entity.id
_entity.type
_entity.pdbx_description
1 polymer ?
#
loop_
_entity_poly.entity_id
_entity_poly.type
_entity_poly.pdbx_seq_one_letter_code
_entity_poly.pdbx_strand_id
1 'polypeptide(L)'
;SFIEPYQGAATGVGGILRDVFTMGARPIAALNALFFGAADHELTRKLVNGVVAGVGGYGNAFGVPTVGGSVTFDERYNTNILVNAMAVGLVPSDQIFYSAASEIGRQVVYIGAKTGRDGIHGATMA
;
A
#
# COMPACT_ATOMS: atom_id res chain seq x y z
N SER A 1 3.17 -6.15 -7.48
CA SER A 1 2.07 -7.06 -7.10
C SER A 1 1.85 -8.22 -8.06
N PHE A 2 2.12 -8.08 -9.36
CA PHE A 2 2.00 -9.20 -10.29
C PHE A 2 3.14 -10.23 -10.14
N ILE A 3 4.40 -9.76 -10.06
CA ILE A 3 5.61 -10.60 -9.96
C ILE A 3 5.68 -11.30 -8.59
N GLU A 4 5.57 -10.53 -7.51
CA GLU A 4 5.52 -11.04 -6.15
C GLU A 4 4.25 -10.53 -5.44
N PRO A 5 3.20 -11.35 -5.33
CA PRO A 5 1.88 -10.89 -4.89
C PRO A 5 1.82 -10.48 -3.42
N TYR A 6 2.45 -11.27 -2.53
CA TYR A 6 2.45 -10.99 -1.10
C TYR A 6 3.18 -9.68 -0.80
N GLN A 7 4.46 -9.55 -1.16
CA GLN A 7 5.21 -8.35 -0.81
C GLN A 7 4.72 -7.14 -1.59
N GLY A 8 4.33 -7.30 -2.86
CA GLY A 8 3.78 -6.19 -3.64
C GLY A 8 2.53 -5.59 -2.99
N ALA A 9 1.62 -6.43 -2.49
CA ALA A 9 0.44 -5.96 -1.77
C ALA A 9 0.78 -5.40 -0.38
N ALA A 10 1.62 -6.10 0.39
CA ALA A 10 2.01 -5.70 1.74
C ALA A 10 2.72 -4.34 1.75
N THR A 11 3.69 -4.15 0.85
CA THR A 11 4.43 -2.88 0.72
C THR A 11 3.57 -1.75 0.18
N GLY A 12 2.58 -2.04 -0.68
CA GLY A 12 1.57 -1.07 -1.11
C GLY A 12 0.71 -0.57 0.05
N VAL A 13 0.21 -1.48 0.90
CA VAL A 13 -0.51 -1.12 2.13
C VAL A 13 0.38 -0.32 3.07
N GLY A 14 1.63 -0.75 3.26
CA GLY A 14 2.60 -0.02 4.05
C GLY A 14 2.83 1.39 3.53
N GLY A 15 3.01 1.57 2.21
CA GLY A 15 3.18 2.87 1.58
C GLY A 15 2.05 3.84 1.90
N ILE A 16 0.80 3.45 1.60
CA ILE A 16 -0.34 4.36 1.80
C ILE A 16 -0.59 4.68 3.27
N LEU A 17 -0.35 3.74 4.18
CA LEU A 17 -0.39 4.00 5.63
C LEU A 17 0.70 5.01 6.04
N ARG A 18 1.86 4.97 5.39
CA ARG A 18 2.93 5.95 5.60
C ARG A 18 2.56 7.36 5.14
N ASP A 19 1.91 7.45 3.99
CA ASP A 19 1.43 8.73 3.47
C ASP A 19 0.42 9.36 4.43
N VAL A 20 -0.51 8.58 4.99
CA VAL A 20 -1.50 9.08 5.96
C VAL A 20 -0.85 9.49 7.28
N PHE A 21 0.04 8.67 7.86
CA PHE A 21 0.62 9.02 9.17
C PHE A 21 1.52 10.26 9.08
N THR A 22 2.23 10.45 7.96
CA THR A 22 3.16 11.57 7.80
C THR A 22 2.46 12.93 7.68
N MET A 23 1.15 12.95 7.37
CA MET A 23 0.30 14.13 7.48
C MET A 23 -0.11 14.47 8.93
N GLY A 24 0.35 13.71 9.92
CA GLY A 24 -0.06 13.82 11.33
C GLY A 24 -1.35 13.10 11.67
N ALA A 25 -1.96 12.40 10.71
CA ALA A 25 -3.20 11.68 10.93
C ALA A 25 -2.95 10.31 11.56
N ARG A 26 -3.81 9.90 12.48
CA ARG A 26 -3.84 8.53 12.99
C ARG A 26 -4.60 7.66 11.98
N PRO A 27 -3.98 6.68 11.31
CA PRO A 27 -4.72 5.76 10.45
C PRO A 27 -5.74 4.96 11.27
N ILE A 28 -6.97 4.88 10.80
CA ILE A 28 -8.09 4.19 11.49
C ILE A 28 -8.75 3.11 10.64
N ALA A 29 -8.60 3.18 9.33
CA ALA A 29 -9.20 2.23 8.41
C ALA A 29 -8.38 2.16 7.11
N ALA A 30 -8.37 0.97 6.52
CA ALA A 30 -7.87 0.74 5.18
C ALA A 30 -8.99 0.21 4.29
N LEU A 31 -8.89 0.48 2.99
CA LEU A 31 -9.72 -0.09 1.95
C LEU A 31 -8.85 -0.52 0.78
N ASN A 32 -9.38 -1.36 -0.09
CA ASN A 32 -8.70 -1.75 -1.32
C ASN A 32 -9.64 -1.79 -2.53
N ALA A 33 -9.06 -1.59 -3.71
CA ALA A 33 -9.71 -1.87 -4.98
C ALA A 33 -8.82 -2.84 -5.74
N LEU A 34 -9.27 -4.08 -5.89
CA LEU A 34 -8.50 -5.19 -6.42
C LEU A 34 -9.08 -5.65 -7.76
N PHE A 35 -8.23 -5.77 -8.77
CA PHE A 35 -8.63 -6.19 -10.10
C PHE A 35 -7.75 -7.37 -10.50
N PHE A 36 -8.38 -8.52 -10.73
CA PHE A 36 -7.73 -9.76 -11.11
C PHE A 36 -8.20 -10.22 -12.49
N GLY A 37 -7.43 -11.13 -13.09
CA GLY A 37 -7.80 -11.82 -14.33
C GLY A 37 -9.10 -12.62 -14.21
N ALA A 38 -9.48 -13.31 -15.28
CA ALA A 38 -10.61 -14.23 -15.25
C ALA A 38 -10.45 -15.28 -14.14
N ALA A 39 -11.58 -15.69 -13.54
CA ALA A 39 -11.58 -16.56 -12.36
C ALA A 39 -10.97 -17.95 -12.63
N ASP A 40 -11.04 -18.42 -13.88
CA ASP A 40 -10.51 -19.69 -14.37
C ASP A 40 -9.09 -19.59 -14.95
N HIS A 41 -8.54 -18.38 -15.11
CA HIS A 41 -7.17 -18.19 -15.58
C HIS A 41 -6.16 -18.77 -14.58
N GLU A 42 -5.14 -19.46 -15.09
CA GLU A 42 -4.22 -20.29 -14.31
C GLU A 42 -3.51 -19.53 -13.17
N LEU A 43 -3.21 -18.25 -13.40
CA LEU A 43 -2.51 -17.40 -12.42
C LEU A 43 -3.42 -16.78 -11.37
N THR A 44 -4.73 -16.64 -11.65
CA THR A 44 -5.65 -15.82 -10.85
C THR A 44 -5.70 -16.30 -9.40
N ARG A 45 -5.82 -17.61 -9.17
CA ARG A 45 -5.86 -18.18 -7.82
C ARG A 45 -4.60 -17.85 -7.00
N LYS A 46 -3.42 -17.98 -7.61
CA LYS A 46 -2.13 -17.67 -6.96
C LYS A 46 -2.05 -16.18 -6.62
N LEU A 47 -2.43 -15.32 -7.56
CA LEU A 47 -2.39 -13.87 -7.41
C LEU A 47 -3.34 -13.39 -6.32
N VAL A 48 -4.59 -13.85 -6.31
CA VAL A 48 -5.58 -13.53 -5.27
C VAL A 48 -5.06 -13.92 -3.89
N ASN A 49 -4.63 -15.18 -3.72
CA ASN A 49 -4.15 -15.67 -2.43
C ASN A 49 -2.98 -14.85 -1.88
N GLY A 50 -1.99 -14.57 -2.72
CA GLY A 50 -0.83 -13.81 -2.30
C GLY A 50 -1.15 -12.35 -2.00
N VAL A 51 -1.97 -11.68 -2.82
CA VAL A 51 -2.39 -10.29 -2.58
C VAL A 51 -3.18 -10.17 -1.28
N VAL A 52 -4.19 -11.01 -1.07
CA VAL A 52 -5.04 -10.96 0.14
C VAL A 52 -4.20 -11.26 1.39
N ALA A 53 -3.31 -12.24 1.33
CA ALA A 53 -2.38 -12.52 2.41
C ALA A 53 -1.42 -11.36 2.70
N GLY A 54 -0.93 -10.66 1.67
CA GLY A 54 -0.06 -9.49 1.83
C GLY A 54 -0.77 -8.29 2.44
N VAL A 55 -1.98 -7.98 1.95
CA VAL A 55 -2.84 -6.93 2.52
C VAL A 55 -3.13 -7.20 4.00
N GLY A 56 -3.61 -8.41 4.31
CA GLY A 56 -3.94 -8.82 5.67
C GLY A 56 -2.71 -8.87 6.55
N GLY A 57 -1.60 -9.42 6.07
CA GLY A 57 -0.34 -9.54 6.82
C GLY A 57 0.17 -8.18 7.29
N TYR A 58 0.22 -7.19 6.40
CA TYR A 58 0.68 -5.86 6.77
C TYR A 58 -0.36 -5.11 7.62
N GLY A 59 -1.63 -5.10 7.22
CA GLY A 59 -2.69 -4.37 7.94
C GLY A 59 -2.89 -4.88 9.37
N ASN A 60 -2.90 -6.21 9.57
CA ASN A 60 -3.03 -6.81 10.89
C ASN A 60 -1.82 -6.53 11.79
N ALA A 61 -0.60 -6.58 11.24
CA ALA A 61 0.62 -6.29 11.99
C ALA A 61 0.72 -4.79 12.36
N PHE A 62 0.32 -3.90 11.46
CA PHE A 62 0.30 -2.46 11.70
C PHE A 62 -0.84 -2.05 12.66
N GLY A 63 -1.90 -2.86 12.74
CA GLY A 63 -3.05 -2.61 13.62
C GLY A 63 -4.12 -1.71 13.01
N VAL A 64 -4.24 -1.67 11.67
CA VAL A 64 -5.27 -0.89 10.96
C VAL A 64 -6.20 -1.84 10.21
N PRO A 65 -7.50 -1.87 10.53
CA PRO A 65 -8.43 -2.81 9.91
C PRO A 65 -8.71 -2.43 8.46
N THR A 66 -8.73 -3.44 7.57
CA THR A 66 -9.34 -3.29 6.25
C THR A 66 -10.85 -3.39 6.40
N VAL A 67 -11.56 -2.26 6.34
CA VAL A 67 -13.00 -2.18 6.65
C VAL A 67 -13.91 -2.41 5.45
N GLY A 68 -13.34 -2.44 4.25
CA GLY A 68 -14.08 -2.67 3.01
C GLY A 68 -13.17 -2.65 1.80
N GLY A 69 -13.78 -2.79 0.63
CA GLY A 69 -13.09 -2.74 -0.65
C GLY A 69 -13.97 -3.21 -1.80
N SER A 70 -13.37 -3.29 -2.98
CA SER A 70 -13.98 -3.85 -4.18
C SER A 70 -13.07 -4.88 -4.83
N VAL A 71 -13.67 -5.89 -5.45
CA VAL A 71 -12.95 -6.92 -6.20
C VAL A 71 -13.63 -7.11 -7.55
N THR A 72 -12.84 -7.02 -8.62
CA THR A 72 -13.28 -7.22 -10.00
C THR A 72 -12.46 -8.33 -10.65
N PHE A 73 -13.13 -9.19 -11.41
CA PHE A 73 -12.51 -10.22 -12.25
C PHE A 73 -12.85 -9.93 -13.71
N ASP A 74 -11.84 -9.76 -14.55
CA ASP A 74 -12.00 -9.50 -16.00
C ASP A 74 -10.77 -10.03 -16.74
N GLU A 75 -10.95 -10.65 -17.90
CA GLU A 75 -9.87 -11.20 -18.74
C GLU A 75 -8.79 -10.17 -19.08
N ARG A 76 -9.14 -8.88 -19.15
CA ARG A 76 -8.19 -7.79 -19.40
C ARG A 76 -7.06 -7.69 -18.36
N TYR A 77 -7.26 -8.26 -17.17
CA TYR A 77 -6.26 -8.28 -16.10
C TYR A 77 -5.50 -9.61 -16.00
N ASN A 78 -5.63 -10.52 -16.98
CA ASN A 78 -4.91 -11.82 -16.98
C ASN A 78 -3.38 -11.65 -16.92
N THR A 79 -2.85 -10.62 -17.56
CA THR A 79 -1.40 -10.34 -17.60
C THR A 79 -0.96 -9.29 -16.58
N ASN A 80 -1.88 -8.44 -16.12
CA ASN A 80 -1.57 -7.31 -15.26
C ASN A 80 -2.73 -7.07 -14.30
N ILE A 81 -2.56 -7.47 -13.04
CA ILE A 81 -3.51 -7.18 -11.97
C ILE A 81 -3.34 -5.75 -11.45
N LEU A 82 -4.40 -5.18 -10.88
CA LEU A 82 -4.33 -3.91 -10.16
C LEU A 82 -4.57 -4.14 -8.67
N VAL A 83 -3.71 -3.55 -7.84
CA VAL A 83 -3.78 -3.64 -6.38
C VAL A 83 -3.68 -2.23 -5.83
N ASN A 84 -4.84 -1.58 -5.66
CA ASN A 84 -4.91 -0.24 -5.10
C ASN A 84 -5.23 -0.33 -3.61
N ALA A 85 -4.43 0.36 -2.80
CA ALA A 85 -4.65 0.49 -1.37
C ALA A 85 -5.07 1.93 -1.04
N MET A 86 -6.02 2.06 -0.13
CA MET A 86 -6.50 3.32 0.41
C MET A 86 -6.37 3.26 1.93
N ALA A 87 -5.99 4.38 2.55
CA ALA A 87 -6.00 4.54 3.99
C ALA A 87 -6.80 5.79 4.38
N VAL A 88 -7.51 5.70 5.50
CA VAL A 88 -8.25 6.80 6.11
C VAL A 88 -7.64 7.06 7.48
N GLY A 89 -7.31 8.32 7.75
CA GLY A 89 -6.81 8.76 9.04
C GLY A 89 -7.59 9.94 9.59
N LEU A 90 -7.52 10.10 10.91
CA LEU A 90 -8.10 11.24 11.63
C LEU A 90 -6.99 12.17 12.12
N VAL A 91 -7.18 13.47 11.94
CA VAL A 91 -6.29 14.52 12.42
C VAL A 91 -7.12 15.75 12.79
N PRO A 92 -6.78 16.46 13.87
CA PRO A 92 -7.32 17.80 14.10
C PRO A 92 -7.01 18.72 12.92
N SER A 93 -7.96 19.52 12.47
CA SER A 93 -7.80 20.37 11.27
C SER A 93 -6.67 21.39 11.38
N ASP A 94 -6.30 21.76 12.61
CA ASP A 94 -5.22 22.68 12.95
C ASP A 94 -3.86 21.99 13.16
N GLN A 95 -3.79 20.66 13.03
CA GLN A 95 -2.58 19.85 13.24
C GLN A 95 -2.18 19.03 12.00
N ILE A 96 -2.64 19.45 10.82
CA ILE A 96 -2.27 18.84 9.55
C ILE A 96 -0.82 19.24 9.22
N PHE A 97 0.05 18.24 9.07
CA PHE A 97 1.42 18.45 8.63
C PHE A 97 1.50 18.42 7.11
N TYR A 98 2.13 19.45 6.54
CA TYR A 98 2.36 19.56 5.11
C TYR A 98 3.81 19.21 4.78
N SER A 99 4.01 18.51 3.65
CA SER A 99 5.32 18.10 3.16
C SER A 99 6.06 19.26 2.46
N ALA A 100 6.40 20.31 3.21
CA ALA A 100 7.14 21.46 2.68
C ALA A 100 8.22 21.93 3.67
N ALA A 101 9.42 22.20 3.16
CA ALA A 101 10.47 22.86 3.92
C ALA A 101 10.10 24.34 4.08
N SER A 102 9.91 24.79 5.32
CA SER A 102 9.47 26.16 5.60
C SER A 102 10.62 27.16 5.71
N GLU A 103 11.82 26.71 6.09
CA GLU A 103 12.93 27.58 6.51
C GLU A 103 14.30 26.99 6.15
N ILE A 104 15.25 27.88 5.81
CA ILE A 104 16.66 27.54 5.61
C ILE A 104 17.29 27.18 6.97
N GLY A 105 18.16 26.16 6.99
CA GLY A 105 18.92 25.76 8.19
C GLY A 105 18.23 24.73 9.09
N ARG A 106 17.02 24.27 8.73
CA ARG A 106 16.33 23.16 9.42
C ARG A 106 17.08 21.84 9.20
N GLN A 107 17.08 21.00 10.23
CA GLN A 107 17.65 19.66 10.17
C GLN A 107 16.73 18.70 9.41
N VAL A 108 17.32 17.78 8.64
CA VAL A 108 16.63 16.66 8.00
C VAL A 108 16.99 15.39 8.76
N VAL A 109 15.99 14.69 9.29
CA VAL A 109 16.17 13.49 10.10
C VAL A 109 15.64 12.28 9.34
N TYR A 110 16.46 11.23 9.28
CA TYR A 110 16.07 9.92 8.78
C TYR A 110 15.57 9.05 9.93
N ILE A 111 14.32 8.58 9.85
CA ILE A 111 13.70 7.72 10.86
C ILE A 111 13.14 6.47 10.17
N GLY A 112 13.50 5.29 10.67
CA GLY A 112 13.02 4.02 10.15
C GLY A 112 14.10 2.93 10.13
N ALA A 113 13.84 1.86 9.38
CA ALA A 113 14.82 0.80 9.13
C ALA A 113 16.04 1.36 8.38
N LYS A 114 17.18 0.66 8.42
CA LYS A 114 18.36 1.04 7.63
C LYS A 114 18.08 0.85 6.14
N THR A 115 18.60 1.74 5.30
CA THR A 115 18.56 1.59 3.83
C THR A 115 19.28 0.31 3.41
N GLY A 116 18.54 -0.59 2.74
CA GLY A 116 19.02 -1.85 2.18
C GLY A 116 19.22 -1.80 0.67
N ARG A 117 19.35 -2.97 0.05
CA ARG A 117 19.37 -3.13 -1.41
C ARG A 117 17.99 -3.48 -2.00
N ASP A 118 16.97 -3.38 -1.17
CA ASP A 118 15.60 -3.76 -1.49
C ASP A 118 14.97 -2.75 -2.47
N GLY A 119 14.30 -3.25 -3.51
CA GLY A 119 13.56 -2.39 -4.45
C GLY A 119 14.41 -1.46 -5.33
N ILE A 120 15.71 -1.72 -5.48
CA ILE A 120 16.56 -0.97 -6.43
C ILE A 120 15.95 -1.08 -7.84
N HIS A 121 15.77 0.07 -8.50
CA HIS A 121 15.04 0.25 -9.78
C HIS A 121 13.53 -0.01 -9.76
N GLY A 122 12.92 -0.16 -8.57
CA GLY A 122 11.48 -0.39 -8.45
C GLY A 122 10.64 0.71 -9.12
N ALA A 123 11.04 1.97 -9.02
CA ALA A 123 10.32 3.09 -9.65
C ALA A 123 10.42 3.10 -11.19
N THR A 124 11.47 2.52 -11.77
CA THR A 124 11.62 2.39 -13.24
C THR A 124 10.88 1.16 -13.76
N MET A 125 10.68 0.15 -12.92
CA MET A 125 9.97 -1.09 -13.26
C MET A 125 8.45 -0.98 -13.11
N ALA A 126 7.99 -0.14 -12.19
CA ALA A 126 6.59 0.02 -11.81
C ALA A 126 5.68 0.57 -12.91
#